data_AF-A0A3R8SAV8-F1
#
_entry.id   AF-A0A3R8SAV8-F1
#
_cell.length_a   1.000
_cell.length_b   1.000
_cell.length_c   1.000
_cell.angle_alpha   90.00
_cell.angle_beta   90.00
_cell.angle_gamma   90.00
#
_symmetry.space_group_name_H-M   'P 1'
#
loop_
_entity.id
_entity.type
_entity.pdbx_description
1 polymer ?
#
loop_
_entity_poly.entity_id
_entity_poly.type
_entity_poly.pdbx_seq_one_letter_code
_entity_poly.pdbx_strand_id
1 'polypeptide(L)'
;MNPKDEDRIKSALSGVDNLQDQLGNIAKRGPNAVKAWVTQIAGSTDKDFNKRLKDGVATPLTKLLKDVKSVTKDLETLYKEGSDAKKLSAYADAKAFRTKALAKHLASSKQFELDSLKITMNLMNVIPKAGGMYPGMGDTNVKALVGYMENFSKYYNAFKVELGKL
;
A
#
# COMPACT_ATOMS: atom_id res chain seq x y z
N MET A 1 4.11 9.81 -29.50
CA MET A 1 4.98 10.38 -28.44
C MET A 1 6.40 10.50 -28.97
N ASN A 2 7.20 11.47 -28.49
CA ASN A 2 8.62 11.57 -28.85
C ASN A 2 9.48 10.66 -27.95
N PRO A 3 10.68 10.23 -28.38
CA PRO A 3 11.53 9.32 -27.60
C PRO A 3 11.89 9.83 -26.19
N LYS A 4 12.10 11.15 -26.05
CA LYS A 4 12.43 11.77 -24.75
C LYS A 4 11.30 11.60 -23.74
N ASP A 5 10.05 11.71 -24.17
CA ASP A 5 8.89 11.49 -23.32
C ASP A 5 8.72 10.00 -22.96
N GLU A 6 9.01 9.09 -23.89
CA GLU A 6 9.03 7.65 -23.59
C GLU A 6 10.06 7.31 -22.51
N ASP A 7 11.27 7.86 -22.62
CA ASP A 7 12.34 7.63 -21.64
C ASP A 7 11.98 8.22 -20.27
N ARG A 8 11.37 9.41 -20.24
CA ARG A 8 10.85 10.01 -19.00
C ARG A 8 9.80 9.13 -18.34
N ILE A 9 8.88 8.56 -19.13
CA ILE A 9 7.83 7.66 -18.60
C ILE A 9 8.45 6.38 -18.05
N LYS A 10 9.34 5.72 -18.79
CA LYS A 10 10.03 4.50 -18.32
C LYS A 10 10.79 4.76 -17.03
N SER A 11 11.49 5.90 -16.95
CA SER A 11 12.19 6.33 -15.74
C SER A 11 11.22 6.53 -14.57
N ALA A 12 10.08 7.18 -14.79
CA ALA A 12 9.08 7.39 -13.75
C ALA A 12 8.45 6.07 -13.25
N LEU A 13 8.35 5.07 -14.13
CA LEU A 13 7.80 3.75 -13.82
C LEU A 13 8.77 2.80 -13.10
N SER A 14 10.05 3.14 -12.98
CA SER A 14 11.05 2.33 -12.27
C SER A 14 10.70 2.06 -10.79
N GLY A 15 9.86 2.90 -10.19
CA GLY A 15 9.39 2.73 -8.80
C GLY A 15 8.28 1.69 -8.62
N VAL A 16 7.70 1.14 -9.70
CA VAL A 16 6.57 0.21 -9.62
C VAL A 16 6.95 -1.11 -8.94
N ASP A 17 8.14 -1.64 -9.20
CA ASP A 17 8.59 -2.90 -8.62
C ASP A 17 8.66 -2.82 -7.09
N ASN A 18 9.17 -1.71 -6.54
CA ASN A 18 9.21 -1.48 -5.10
C ASN A 18 7.81 -1.50 -4.46
N LEU A 19 6.81 -0.95 -5.14
CA LEU A 19 5.41 -0.97 -4.69
C LEU A 19 4.85 -2.40 -4.70
N GLN A 20 5.09 -3.14 -5.77
CA GLN A 20 4.66 -4.53 -5.91
C GLN A 20 5.30 -5.43 -4.85
N ASP A 21 6.57 -5.22 -4.54
CA ASP A 21 7.28 -5.93 -3.48
C ASP A 21 6.64 -5.68 -2.11
N GLN A 22 6.25 -4.43 -1.80
CA GLN A 22 5.58 -4.15 -0.52
C GLN A 22 4.21 -4.80 -0.48
N LEU A 23 3.44 -4.74 -1.57
CA LEU A 23 2.14 -5.41 -1.69
C LEU A 23 2.26 -6.92 -1.49
N GLY A 24 3.25 -7.56 -2.11
CA GLY A 24 3.52 -8.99 -1.94
C GLY A 24 3.88 -9.35 -0.50
N ASN A 25 4.70 -8.53 0.15
CA ASN A 25 5.05 -8.71 1.56
C ASN A 25 3.84 -8.52 2.49
N ILE A 26 2.99 -7.52 2.22
CA ILE A 26 1.74 -7.28 2.95
C ILE A 26 0.79 -8.47 2.78
N ALA A 27 0.59 -8.97 1.56
CA ALA A 27 -0.25 -10.14 1.30
C ALA A 27 0.25 -11.39 2.04
N LYS A 28 1.57 -11.59 2.09
CA LYS A 28 2.18 -12.75 2.75
C LYS A 28 2.04 -12.71 4.27
N ARG A 29 2.20 -11.53 4.89
CA ARG A 29 2.27 -11.41 6.36
C ARG A 29 1.00 -10.93 7.01
N GLY A 30 0.17 -10.18 6.29
CA GLY A 30 -1.08 -9.62 6.77
C GLY A 30 -2.02 -10.65 7.40
N PRO A 31 -2.28 -11.81 6.78
CA PRO A 31 -3.15 -12.83 7.36
C PRO A 31 -2.67 -13.32 8.74
N ASN A 32 -1.35 -13.47 8.91
CA ASN A 32 -0.76 -13.87 10.19
C ASN A 32 -0.88 -12.77 11.25
N ALA A 33 -0.70 -11.50 10.85
CA ALA A 33 -0.90 -10.36 11.75
C ALA A 33 -2.37 -10.24 12.21
N VAL A 34 -3.34 -10.43 11.29
CA VAL A 34 -4.77 -10.50 11.64
C VAL A 34 -5.01 -11.62 12.65
N LYS A 35 -4.46 -12.82 12.40
CA LYS A 35 -4.59 -13.96 13.31
C LYS A 35 -4.03 -13.64 14.70
N ALA A 36 -2.84 -13.05 14.77
CA ALA A 36 -2.21 -12.66 16.03
C ALA A 36 -3.08 -11.70 16.84
N TRP A 37 -3.64 -10.67 16.20
CA TRP A 37 -4.53 -9.72 16.89
C TRP A 37 -5.87 -10.34 17.29
N VAL A 38 -6.45 -11.23 16.49
CA VAL A 38 -7.67 -11.97 16.87
C VAL A 38 -7.41 -12.86 18.10
N THR A 39 -6.27 -13.55 18.16
CA THR A 39 -5.86 -14.31 19.35
C THR A 39 -5.67 -13.39 20.57
N GLN A 40 -5.05 -12.23 20.39
CA GLN A 40 -4.87 -11.26 21.48
C GLN A 40 -6.20 -10.71 22.01
N ILE A 41 -7.17 -10.44 21.13
CA ILE A 41 -8.53 -10.04 21.50
C ILE A 41 -9.20 -11.13 22.34
N ALA A 42 -9.09 -12.40 21.93
CA ALA A 42 -9.70 -13.52 22.64
C ALA A 42 -9.10 -13.75 24.05
N GLY A 43 -7.82 -13.41 24.25
CA GLY A 43 -7.12 -13.56 25.53
C GLY A 43 -7.23 -12.36 26.48
N SER A 44 -7.88 -11.27 26.07
CA SER A 44 -7.94 -10.02 26.84
C SER A 44 -9.34 -9.76 27.40
N THR A 45 -9.43 -9.31 28.65
CA THR A 45 -10.67 -8.89 29.31
C THR A 45 -10.98 -7.40 29.10
N ASP A 46 -10.05 -6.61 28.56
CA ASP A 46 -10.24 -5.17 28.30
C ASP A 46 -11.12 -4.95 27.06
N LYS A 47 -12.40 -4.62 27.30
CA LYS A 47 -13.40 -4.41 26.24
C LYS A 47 -13.06 -3.24 25.31
N ASP A 48 -12.51 -2.14 25.83
CA ASP A 48 -12.19 -0.95 25.05
C ASP A 48 -10.96 -1.20 24.17
N PHE A 49 -9.96 -1.88 24.72
CA PHE A 49 -8.82 -2.37 23.96
C PHE A 49 -9.26 -3.31 22.84
N ASN A 50 -10.06 -4.33 23.17
CA ASN A 50 -10.54 -5.33 22.22
C ASN A 50 -11.33 -4.70 21.08
N LYS A 51 -12.21 -3.74 21.39
CA LYS A 51 -12.97 -2.99 20.39
C LYS A 51 -12.06 -2.18 19.47
N ARG A 52 -11.12 -1.41 20.03
CA ARG A 52 -10.16 -0.61 19.22
C ARG A 52 -9.28 -1.50 18.33
N LEU A 53 -8.79 -2.62 18.85
CA LEU A 53 -7.96 -3.54 18.09
C LEU A 53 -8.75 -4.21 16.94
N LYS A 54 -9.99 -4.64 17.21
CA LYS A 54 -10.84 -5.29 16.22
C LYS A 54 -11.30 -4.33 15.12
N ASP A 55 -11.86 -3.19 15.52
CA ASP A 55 -12.54 -2.27 14.61
C ASP A 55 -11.56 -1.31 13.94
N GLY A 56 -10.50 -0.93 14.66
CA GLY A 56 -9.49 0.02 14.18
C GLY A 56 -8.36 -0.64 13.39
N VAL A 57 -8.08 -1.94 13.60
CA VAL A 57 -6.88 -2.58 13.04
C VAL A 57 -7.21 -3.89 12.30
N ALA A 58 -7.72 -4.91 12.98
CA ALA A 58 -7.88 -6.25 12.39
C ALA A 58 -8.91 -6.29 11.24
N THR A 59 -10.07 -5.66 11.42
CA THR A 59 -11.11 -5.59 10.38
C THR A 59 -10.66 -4.74 9.19
N PRO A 60 -10.11 -3.51 9.38
CA PRO A 60 -9.55 -2.75 8.27
C PRO A 60 -8.41 -3.46 7.54
N LEU A 61 -7.49 -4.13 8.24
CA LEU A 61 -6.42 -4.91 7.59
C LEU A 61 -7.00 -6.04 6.74
N THR A 62 -8.04 -6.73 7.20
CA THR A 62 -8.72 -7.77 6.41
C THR A 62 -9.31 -7.21 5.11
N LYS A 63 -9.81 -5.96 5.12
CA LYS A 63 -10.28 -5.27 3.91
C LYS A 63 -9.10 -4.90 3.01
N LEU A 64 -8.08 -4.25 3.56
CA LEU A 64 -6.86 -3.86 2.84
C LEU A 64 -6.22 -5.07 2.12
N LEU A 65 -6.19 -6.24 2.75
CA LEU A 65 -5.63 -7.46 2.15
C LEU A 65 -6.41 -7.95 0.93
N LYS A 66 -7.71 -7.66 0.83
CA LYS A 66 -8.50 -7.95 -0.38
C LYS A 66 -8.12 -7.03 -1.52
N ASP A 67 -7.76 -5.78 -1.20
CA ASP A 67 -7.39 -4.76 -2.18
C ASP A 67 -5.97 -4.95 -2.74
N VAL A 68 -5.09 -5.69 -2.04
CA VAL A 68 -3.73 -5.96 -2.53
C VAL A 68 -3.74 -6.49 -3.97
N LYS A 69 -4.63 -7.44 -4.29
CA LYS A 69 -4.69 -8.06 -5.62
C LYS A 69 -5.09 -7.06 -6.71
N SER A 70 -6.06 -6.19 -6.45
CA SER A 70 -6.48 -5.18 -7.43
C SER A 70 -5.40 -4.12 -7.62
N VAL A 71 -4.79 -3.64 -6.54
CA VAL A 71 -3.69 -2.66 -6.62
C VAL A 71 -2.49 -3.23 -7.38
N THR A 72 -2.07 -4.47 -7.11
CA THR A 72 -1.00 -5.12 -7.86
C THR A 72 -1.32 -5.17 -9.35
N LYS A 73 -2.55 -5.55 -9.72
CA LYS A 73 -2.98 -5.63 -11.12
C LYS A 73 -2.98 -4.27 -11.81
N ASP A 74 -3.41 -3.22 -11.12
CA ASP A 74 -3.43 -1.86 -11.66
C ASP A 74 -1.99 -1.36 -11.89
N LEU A 75 -1.07 -1.63 -10.96
CA LEU A 75 0.35 -1.31 -11.10
C LEU A 75 1.01 -2.10 -12.25
N GLU A 76 0.73 -3.39 -12.40
CA GLU A 76 1.20 -4.19 -13.53
C GLU A 76 0.69 -3.65 -14.87
N THR A 77 -0.57 -3.23 -14.90
CA THR A 77 -1.21 -2.68 -16.10
C THR A 77 -0.56 -1.35 -16.46
N LEU A 78 -0.34 -0.48 -15.48
CA LEU A 78 0.38 0.78 -15.65
C LEU A 78 1.80 0.57 -16.18
N TYR A 79 2.55 -0.37 -15.59
CA TYR A 79 3.89 -0.70 -16.05
C TYR A 79 3.88 -1.18 -17.50
N LYS A 80 3.01 -2.15 -17.83
CA LYS A 80 2.86 -2.68 -19.19
C LYS A 80 2.39 -1.65 -20.21
N GLU A 81 1.63 -0.64 -19.79
CA GLU A 81 1.19 0.46 -20.66
C GLU A 81 2.33 1.44 -20.95
N GLY A 82 3.16 1.76 -19.95
CA GLY A 82 4.25 2.73 -20.11
C GLY A 82 5.63 2.15 -20.45
N SER A 83 5.79 0.82 -20.47
CA SER A 83 7.00 0.15 -20.95
C SER A 83 6.91 -0.25 -22.43
N ASP A 84 5.74 -0.15 -23.05
CA ASP A 84 5.46 -0.59 -24.42
C ASP A 84 5.32 0.62 -25.36
N ALA A 85 6.28 0.77 -26.29
CA ALA A 85 6.31 1.89 -27.23
C ALA A 85 5.04 1.97 -28.10
N LYS A 86 4.43 0.83 -28.49
CA LYS A 86 3.20 0.83 -29.27
C LYS A 86 2.04 1.37 -28.44
N LYS A 87 1.95 1.03 -27.16
CA LYS A 87 0.92 1.56 -26.26
C LYS A 87 1.16 3.03 -25.91
N LEU A 88 2.41 3.43 -25.76
CA LEU A 88 2.79 4.84 -25.56
C LEU A 88 2.43 5.72 -26.77
N SER A 89 2.42 5.16 -27.98
CA SER A 89 2.02 5.90 -29.18
C SER A 89 0.57 6.40 -29.16
N ALA A 90 -0.30 5.79 -28.34
CA ALA A 90 -1.68 6.22 -28.12
C ALA A 90 -1.82 7.52 -27.28
N TYR A 91 -0.70 8.06 -26.79
CA TYR A 91 -0.66 9.28 -25.99
C TYR A 91 0.04 10.40 -26.76
N ALA A 92 -0.53 11.61 -26.68
CA ALA A 92 0.04 12.79 -27.31
C ALA A 92 1.43 13.12 -26.73
N ASP A 93 1.56 13.14 -25.41
CA ASP A 93 2.77 13.47 -24.66
C ASP A 93 2.81 12.74 -23.30
N ALA A 94 3.90 12.94 -22.55
CA ALA A 94 4.07 12.34 -21.22
C ALA A 94 3.00 12.82 -20.20
N LYS A 95 2.50 14.05 -20.34
CA LYS A 95 1.46 14.62 -19.47
C LYS A 95 0.10 13.93 -19.70
N ALA A 96 -0.23 13.60 -20.94
CA ALA A 96 -1.42 12.85 -21.30
C ALA A 96 -1.36 11.42 -20.74
N PHE A 97 -0.20 10.78 -20.79
CA PHE A 97 0.04 9.50 -20.12
C PHE A 97 -0.20 9.62 -18.61
N ARG A 98 0.47 10.57 -17.95
CA ARG A 98 0.32 10.81 -16.50
C ARG A 98 -1.14 11.02 -16.10
N THR A 99 -1.87 11.84 -16.83
CA THR A 99 -3.27 12.15 -16.50
C THR A 99 -4.15 10.91 -16.55
N LYS A 100 -3.99 10.07 -17.58
CA LYS A 100 -4.73 8.80 -17.68
C LYS A 100 -4.27 7.77 -16.66
N ALA A 101 -2.96 7.66 -16.41
CA ALA A 101 -2.40 6.79 -15.38
C ALA A 101 -2.94 7.12 -13.99
N LEU A 102 -2.99 8.41 -13.64
CA LEU A 102 -3.57 8.89 -12.37
C LEU A 102 -5.06 8.56 -12.25
N ALA A 103 -5.82 8.73 -13.33
CA ALA A 103 -7.26 8.48 -13.33
C ALA A 103 -7.63 6.99 -13.31
N LYS A 104 -6.85 6.13 -13.99
CA LYS A 104 -7.22 4.72 -14.20
C LYS A 104 -6.52 3.75 -13.26
N HIS A 105 -5.23 3.94 -12.99
CA HIS A 105 -4.40 2.91 -12.37
C HIS A 105 -3.92 3.28 -10.96
N LEU A 106 -3.95 4.55 -10.58
CA LEU A 106 -3.40 5.01 -9.29
C LEU A 106 -4.43 5.42 -8.24
N ALA A 107 -5.71 5.43 -8.60
CA ALA A 107 -6.78 5.65 -7.63
C ALA A 107 -6.80 4.56 -6.54
N SER A 108 -6.64 3.29 -6.94
CA SER A 108 -6.58 2.14 -6.02
C SER A 108 -5.33 2.20 -5.14
N SER A 109 -4.16 2.51 -5.71
CA SER A 109 -2.90 2.69 -4.95
C SER A 109 -3.00 3.83 -3.93
N LYS A 110 -3.66 4.94 -4.28
CA LYS A 110 -3.91 6.05 -3.36
C LYS A 110 -4.78 5.62 -2.19
N GLN A 111 -5.89 4.95 -2.48
CA GLN A 111 -6.81 4.51 -1.44
C GLN A 111 -6.14 3.49 -0.51
N PHE A 112 -5.37 2.56 -1.07
CA PHE A 112 -4.58 1.60 -0.32
C PHE A 112 -3.57 2.27 0.62
N GLU A 113 -2.88 3.32 0.16
CA GLU A 113 -1.97 4.10 0.99
C GLU A 113 -2.68 4.77 2.17
N LEU A 114 -3.82 5.42 1.92
CA LEU A 114 -4.63 6.06 2.97
C LEU A 114 -5.14 5.04 4.01
N ASP A 115 -5.62 3.88 3.56
CA ASP A 115 -6.11 2.83 4.45
C ASP A 115 -4.98 2.20 5.27
N SER A 116 -3.80 2.03 4.67
CA SER A 116 -2.59 1.55 5.35
C SER A 116 -2.13 2.52 6.44
N LEU A 117 -2.11 3.83 6.15
CA LEU A 117 -1.78 4.88 7.12
C LEU A 117 -2.79 4.89 8.27
N LYS A 118 -4.09 4.80 7.97
CA LYS A 118 -5.15 4.76 8.98
C LYS A 118 -5.00 3.56 9.92
N ILE A 119 -4.67 2.37 9.40
CA ILE A 119 -4.39 1.18 10.21
C ILE A 119 -3.20 1.43 11.13
N THR A 120 -2.11 1.99 10.59
CA THR A 120 -0.88 2.27 11.36
C THR A 120 -1.14 3.28 12.48
N MET A 121 -1.88 4.36 12.18
CA MET A 121 -2.31 5.34 13.18
C MET A 121 -3.20 4.71 14.25
N ASN A 122 -4.18 3.90 13.85
CA ASN A 122 -5.05 3.22 14.80
C ASN A 122 -4.26 2.28 15.71
N LEU A 123 -3.29 1.55 15.17
CA LEU A 123 -2.42 0.65 15.93
C LEU A 123 -1.66 1.39 17.04
N MET A 124 -1.14 2.60 16.74
CA MET A 124 -0.53 3.47 17.75
C MET A 124 -1.54 3.95 18.81
N ASN A 125 -2.81 4.10 18.46
CA ASN A 125 -3.88 4.48 19.40
C ASN A 125 -4.45 3.30 20.21
N VAL A 126 -4.01 2.06 19.93
CA VAL A 126 -4.39 0.85 20.68
C VAL A 126 -3.32 0.48 21.73
N ILE A 127 -2.48 1.43 22.15
CA ILE A 127 -1.53 1.18 23.25
C ILE A 127 -2.31 0.77 24.52
N PRO A 128 -1.95 -0.34 25.17
CA PRO A 128 -2.54 -0.74 26.45
C PRO A 128 -2.35 0.35 27.50
N LYS A 129 -3.35 0.55 28.37
CA LYS A 129 -3.31 1.57 29.45
C LYS A 129 -2.09 1.44 30.39
N ALA A 130 -1.44 0.28 30.42
CA ALA A 130 -0.28 -0.01 31.27
C ALA A 130 1.05 0.61 30.77
N GLY A 131 1.07 1.30 29.62
CA GLY A 131 2.32 1.77 29.00
C GLY A 131 3.09 0.61 28.38
N GLY A 132 3.24 0.62 27.06
CA GLY A 132 3.87 -0.48 26.35
C GLY A 132 3.91 -0.29 24.85
N MET A 133 4.48 -1.29 24.18
CA MET A 133 4.49 -1.39 22.72
C MET A 133 3.07 -1.59 22.17
N TYR A 134 2.84 -1.22 20.91
CA TYR A 134 1.54 -1.45 20.28
C TYR A 134 1.23 -2.96 20.17
N PRO A 135 -0.06 -3.36 20.06
CA PRO A 135 -0.47 -4.76 20.06
C PRO A 135 0.23 -5.61 19.02
N GLY A 136 0.76 -6.77 19.44
CA GLY A 136 1.46 -7.69 18.56
C GLY A 136 2.87 -7.25 18.14
N MET A 137 3.45 -6.17 18.68
CA MET A 137 4.82 -5.73 18.30
C MET A 137 5.91 -6.79 18.58
N GLY A 138 5.67 -7.73 19.49
CA GLY A 138 6.54 -8.89 19.72
C GLY A 138 6.43 -9.98 18.62
N ASP A 139 5.39 -9.95 17.78
CA ASP A 139 5.22 -10.83 16.64
C ASP A 139 5.98 -10.27 15.42
N THR A 140 6.86 -11.10 14.85
CA THR A 140 7.70 -10.70 13.72
C THR A 140 6.88 -10.36 12.46
N ASN A 141 5.72 -10.99 12.26
CA ASN A 141 4.83 -10.68 11.13
C ASN A 141 4.15 -9.34 11.32
N VAL A 142 3.68 -9.04 12.53
CA VAL A 142 3.06 -7.74 12.84
C VAL A 142 4.07 -6.61 12.66
N LYS A 143 5.27 -6.74 13.27
CA LYS A 143 6.33 -5.75 13.15
C LYS A 143 6.75 -5.51 11.70
N ALA A 144 6.95 -6.59 10.93
CA ALA A 144 7.33 -6.49 9.53
C ALA A 144 6.21 -5.89 8.66
N LEU A 145 4.95 -6.28 8.91
CA LEU A 145 3.79 -5.75 8.18
C LEU A 145 3.70 -4.23 8.28
N VAL A 146 3.85 -3.67 9.48
CA VAL A 146 3.85 -2.22 9.68
C VAL A 146 4.94 -1.55 8.85
N GLY A 147 6.16 -2.09 8.87
CA GLY A 147 7.25 -1.59 8.05
C GLY A 147 6.97 -1.67 6.53
N TYR A 148 6.30 -2.72 6.06
CA TYR A 148 5.91 -2.83 4.65
C TYR A 148 4.81 -1.82 4.25
N MET A 149 3.85 -1.54 5.14
CA MET A 149 2.83 -0.50 4.93
C MET A 149 3.45 0.90 4.87
N GLU A 150 4.40 1.20 5.76
CA GLU A 150 5.15 2.46 5.76
C GLU A 150 6.01 2.60 4.50
N ASN A 151 6.72 1.52 4.11
CA ASN A 151 7.50 1.49 2.89
C ASN A 151 6.62 1.65 1.65
N PHE A 152 5.42 1.08 1.61
CA PHE A 152 4.49 1.28 0.50
C PHE A 152 4.15 2.77 0.34
N SER A 153 3.80 3.47 1.43
CA SER A 153 3.53 4.92 1.37
C SER A 153 4.76 5.71 0.91
N LYS A 154 5.95 5.39 1.44
CA LYS A 154 7.21 6.02 1.02
C LYS A 154 7.46 5.86 -0.48
N TYR A 155 7.39 4.63 -0.99
CA TYR A 155 7.60 4.35 -2.41
C TYR A 155 6.50 4.94 -3.28
N TYR A 156 5.24 4.96 -2.81
CA TYR A 156 4.13 5.53 -3.53
C TYR A 156 4.28 7.05 -3.68
N ASN A 157 4.77 7.72 -2.64
CA ASN A 157 5.05 9.14 -2.70
C ASN A 157 6.22 9.45 -3.66
N ALA A 158 7.33 8.70 -3.58
CA ALA A 158 8.44 8.86 -4.51
C ALA A 158 7.99 8.65 -5.97
N PHE A 159 7.23 7.59 -6.21
CA PHE A 159 6.66 7.29 -7.51
C PHE A 159 5.73 8.39 -8.04
N LYS A 160 4.85 8.93 -7.19
CA LYS A 160 3.99 10.07 -7.55
C LYS A 160 4.79 11.32 -7.91
N VAL A 161 5.88 11.60 -7.19
CA VAL A 161 6.74 12.74 -7.49
C VAL A 161 7.38 12.58 -8.86
N GLU A 162 7.91 11.40 -9.19
CA GLU A 162 8.47 11.14 -10.52
C GLU A 162 7.42 11.23 -11.63
N LEU A 163 6.23 10.67 -11.42
CA LEU A 163 5.11 10.85 -12.35
C LEU A 163 4.71 12.32 -12.50
N GLY A 164 4.76 13.12 -11.42
CA GLY A 164 4.45 14.55 -11.44
C GLY A 164 5.39 15.37 -12.32
N LYS A 165 6.60 14.86 -12.58
CA LYS A 165 7.60 15.49 -13.47
C LYS A 165 7.33 15.21 -14.95
N LEU A 166 6.37 14.35 -15.30
CA LEU A 166 5.91 14.12 -16.68
C LEU A 166 5.05 15.30 -17.16
#